data_AF-A0AAP9HFR9-F1
#
_entry.id   AF-A0AAP9HFR9-F1
#
_cell.length_a   1.000
_cell.length_b   1.000
_cell.length_c   1.000
_cell.angle_alpha   90.00
_cell.angle_beta   90.00
_cell.angle_gamma   90.00
#
_symmetry.space_group_name_H-M   'P 1'
#
loop_
_entity.id
_entity.type
_entity.pdbx_description
1 polymer ?
#
loop_
_entity_poly.entity_id
_entity_poly.type
_entity_poly.pdbx_seq_one_letter_code
_entity_poly.pdbx_strand_id
1 'polypeptide(L)' 'MPVQTITADADDYERFRKLGYQSFPVVTVYKANGTHETWCDLQVDKIKQYTEE' A
#
# COMPACT_ATOMS: atom_id res chain seq x y z
N MET A 1 4.63 13.21 4.48
CA MET A 1 3.54 12.92 3.52
C MET A 1 2.28 12.57 4.31
N PRO A 2 1.07 13.06 3.97
CA PRO A 2 -0.15 12.68 4.67
C PRO A 2 -0.52 11.22 4.39
N VAL A 3 -0.87 10.47 5.43
CA VAL A 3 -1.41 9.11 5.30
C VAL A 3 -2.83 9.22 4.77
N GLN A 4 -3.11 8.58 3.65
CA GLN A 4 -4.46 8.48 3.08
C GLN A 4 -4.99 7.06 3.28
N THR A 5 -6.13 6.93 3.95
CA THR A 5 -6.82 5.65 4.12
C THR A 5 -7.94 5.57 3.09
N ILE A 6 -7.79 4.68 2.12
CA ILE A 6 -8.81 4.41 1.09
C ILE A 6 -9.44 3.05 1.42
N THR A 7 -10.75 3.03 1.63
CA THR A 7 -11.52 1.80 1.83
C THR A 7 -11.93 1.25 0.47
N ALA A 8 -11.50 0.02 0.17
CA ALA A 8 -11.85 -0.69 -1.05
C ALA A 8 -13.33 -1.13 -1.04
N ASP A 9 -14.07 -0.91 -2.12
CA ASP A 9 -15.41 -1.46 -2.32
C ASP A 9 -15.36 -2.89 -2.92
N ALA A 10 -16.50 -3.59 -3.00
CA ALA A 10 -16.61 -4.93 -3.57
C ALA A 10 -15.97 -5.06 -4.96
N ASP A 11 -16.14 -4.04 -5.80
CA ASP A 11 -15.58 -3.94 -7.16
C ASP A 11 -14.04 -3.84 -7.14
N ASP A 12 -13.49 -3.12 -6.15
CA ASP A 12 -12.05 -3.00 -6.00
C ASP A 12 -11.39 -4.34 -5.65
N TYR A 13 -12.04 -5.22 -4.89
CA TYR A 13 -11.48 -6.56 -4.60
C TYR A 13 -11.28 -7.41 -5.86
N GLU A 14 -12.20 -7.33 -6.83
CA GLU A 14 -12.05 -8.04 -8.11
C GLU A 14 -10.89 -7.49 -8.92
N ARG A 15 -10.76 -6.16 -8.96
CA ARG A 15 -9.63 -5.48 -9.60
C ARG A 15 -8.30 -5.83 -8.92
N PHE A 16 -8.27 -5.89 -7.60
CA PHE A 16 -7.06 -6.23 -6.85
C PHE A 16 -6.63 -7.69 -7.02
N ARG A 17 -7.57 -8.62 -7.10
CA ARG A 17 -7.27 -10.01 -7.48
C ARG A 17 -6.68 -10.11 -8.88
N LYS A 18 -7.20 -9.36 -9.86
CA LYS A 18 -6.63 -9.29 -11.22
C LYS A 18 -5.23 -8.68 -11.24
N LEU A 19 -4.94 -7.76 -10.33
CA LEU A 19 -3.62 -7.15 -10.15
C LEU A 19 -2.62 -8.05 -9.38
N GLY A 20 -3.06 -9.23 -8.91
CA GLY A 20 -2.20 -10.20 -8.22
C GLY A 20 -2.03 -9.93 -6.72
N TYR A 21 -2.82 -9.04 -6.12
CA TYR A 21 -2.80 -8.84 -4.67
C TYR A 21 -3.43 -10.05 -3.97
N GLN A 22 -2.64 -10.72 -3.13
CA GLN A 22 -3.04 -11.96 -2.45
C GLN A 22 -3.66 -11.72 -1.07
N SER A 23 -3.31 -10.62 -0.39
CA SER A 23 -3.77 -10.30 0.96
C SER A 23 -3.99 -8.80 1.16
N PHE A 24 -4.93 -8.45 2.02
CA PHE A 24 -5.19 -7.09 2.45
C PHE A 24 -4.75 -6.89 3.91
N PRO A 25 -4.31 -5.67 4.28
CA PRO A 25 -4.24 -4.46 3.45
C PRO A 25 -3.01 -4.43 2.52
N VAL A 26 -3.14 -3.67 1.42
CA VAL A 26 -2.04 -3.38 0.49
C VAL A 26 -1.46 -2.02 0.84
N VAL A 27 -0.15 -1.97 1.08
CA VAL A 27 0.58 -0.73 1.39
C VAL A 27 1.34 -0.30 0.16
N THR A 28 1.19 0.97 -0.24
CA THR A 28 1.98 1.59 -1.31
C THR A 28 2.69 2.81 -0.77
N VAL A 29 4.02 2.80 -0.81
CA VAL A 29 4.87 3.92 -0.40
C VAL A 29 5.39 4.61 -1.65
N TYR A 30 5.03 5.88 -1.81
CA TYR A 30 5.52 6.74 -2.88
C TYR A 30 6.78 7.47 -2.42
N LYS A 31 7.87 7.34 -3.17
CA LYS A 31 9.12 8.07 -2.93
C LYS A 31 9.16 9.32 -3.80
N ALA A 32 9.87 10.36 -3.34
CA ALA A 32 10.03 11.62 -4.07
C ALA A 32 10.65 11.44 -5.48
N ASN A 33 11.41 10.36 -5.68
CA ASN A 33 12.06 10.01 -6.95
C ASN A 33 11.08 9.45 -8.00
N GLY A 34 9.77 9.48 -7.75
CA GLY A 34 8.75 8.93 -8.64
C GLY A 34 8.65 7.40 -8.62
N THR A 35 9.47 6.73 -7.81
CA THR A 35 9.39 5.30 -7.57
C THR A 35 8.38 5.01 -6.46
N HIS A 36 7.66 3.89 -6.56
CA HIS A 36 6.81 3.41 -5.49
C HIS A 36 7.12 1.95 -5.18
N GLU A 37 7.02 1.60 -3.91
CA GLU A 37 7.06 0.21 -3.46
C GLU A 37 5.67 -0.17 -2.98
N THR A 38 5.23 -1.34 -3.42
CA THR A 38 3.93 -1.89 -3.03
C THR A 38 4.13 -3.28 -2.44
N TRP A 39 3.47 -3.55 -1.34
CA TRP A 39 3.43 -4.90 -0.75
C TRP A 39 2.08 -5.18 -0.11
N CYS A 40 1.74 -6.46 -0.03
CA CYS A 40 0.65 -6.96 0.80
C CYS A 40 1.19 -7.16 2.22
N ASP A 41 0.35 -6.94 3.24
CA ASP A 41 0.64 -7.04 4.69
C ASP A 41 0.94 -5.68 5.35
N LEU A 42 0.27 -5.43 6.48
CA LEU A 42 0.43 -4.19 7.26
C LEU A 42 1.71 -4.24 8.11
N GLN A 43 2.86 -4.07 7.47
CA GLN A 43 4.14 -4.02 8.17
C GLN A 43 4.45 -2.61 8.68
N VAL A 44 3.93 -2.28 9.88
CA VAL A 44 4.13 -0.97 10.50
C VAL A 44 5.60 -0.64 10.71
N ASP A 45 6.43 -1.62 11.09
CA ASP A 45 7.87 -1.45 11.27
C ASP A 45 8.56 -0.99 9.97
N LYS A 46 8.22 -1.64 8.85
CA LYS A 46 8.71 -1.27 7.53
C LYS A 46 8.23 0.10 7.07
N ILE A 47 7.00 0.49 7.42
CA ILE A 47 6.47 1.83 7.12
C ILE A 47 7.23 2.89 7.93
N LYS A 48 7.54 2.62 9.20
CA LYS A 48 8.27 3.56 10.06
C LYS A 48 9.66 3.91 9.52
N GLN A 49 10.35 2.95 8.90
CA GLN A 49 11.62 3.17 8.20
C GLN A 49 11.54 4.21 7.07
N TYR A 50 10.35 4.50 6.54
CA TYR A 50 10.13 5.54 5.53
C TYR A 50 9.69 6.88 6.11
N THR A 51 9.42 6.95 7.42
CA THR A 51 8.96 8.16 8.11
C THR A 51 9.98 8.75 9.08
N GLU A 52 10.98 7.96 9.49
CA GLU A 52 12.08 8.40 10.37
C GLU A 52 13.27 8.85 9.50
N GLU A 53 13.33 10.16 9.22
CA GLU A 53 14.56 10.92 8.91
C GLU A 53 15.00 11.72 10.14
#